data_AF-A0A9P4WND6-F1
#
_entry.id   AF-A0A9P4WND6-F1
#
_cell.length_a   1.000
_cell.length_b   1.000
_cell.length_c   1.000
_cell.angle_alpha   90.00
_cell.angle_beta   90.00
_cell.angle_gamma   90.00
#
_symmetry.space_group_name_H-M   'P 1'
#
loop_
_entity.id
_entity.type
_entity.pdbx_description
1 polymer ?
#
loop_
_entity_poly.entity_id
_entity_poly.type
_entity_poly.pdbx_seq_one_letter_code
_entity_poly.pdbx_strand_id
1 'polypeptide(L)'
;MAEQSKVRAAVALLKNLVLAALLYAAIYGIISLVSDPSVATKGKLGIPAFLDKAGPTELIKTTKSGVQVKFAGTTKTVTINPHANVFNRPVTAVKVKDDYMGPRPHVDTEADLHMLVEECRGTYSGIEKMRNVFDCLKFFADDESRYYKLPEESARASAQDPRKAEYVNADGHDNTWKSYAPVKDAIAANGSSIGTCPGPIIPYHVYWTGPATWRVEVFIKSYLYTQNLACSRLWLWLDSDKNPNAVKNMMTKDALFARFLPLVERGDIVLKAWNFPKRIPLPKDEEDKNGFGYYSTPGRPNADGEKTLAENIIEDKNGQQWLVLTPKQMTFLPVAVSDAVRFIVLHIHGGAYFDMDVLMLRDMRPLLLPKEHAFAERWAAHPHPGDYNTAIMSLTANSSLSSYLLYGGIRMGVNFHPRVLGRMAWKDGRDQEFLMLETGAFDPIWTEFNWDREGRCTVPCLRDYGAAFKGKKGSLKDEWESYDGPQLEPIDLNKAQRKELKTRGREDEENVTASAAATPAKEHADSFQATLDEEAELRKAGVVAEYRFEEDKFPPNNRTLENFFRGAWTYHIHNQWLKHPEPSSWISILEHAQDGFFARSRTNPYGEKWTGPNLAPYNYWPEFV
;
A
#
# COMPACT_ATOMS: atom_id res chain seq x y z
N MET A 1 -43.16 -65.51 40.83
CA MET A 1 -43.04 -64.40 39.85
C MET A 1 -41.83 -63.46 40.11
N ALA A 2 -40.80 -63.84 40.88
CA ALA A 2 -39.68 -62.93 41.19
C ALA A 2 -38.48 -63.03 40.21
N GLU A 3 -38.23 -64.19 39.60
CA GLU A 3 -37.02 -64.42 38.80
C GLU A 3 -37.04 -63.77 37.41
N GLN A 4 -38.19 -63.75 36.73
CA GLN A 4 -38.34 -63.06 35.43
C GLN A 4 -38.06 -61.55 35.51
N SER A 5 -38.23 -60.93 36.69
CA SER A 5 -37.88 -59.53 36.93
C SER A 5 -36.36 -59.31 36.94
N LYS A 6 -35.60 -60.18 37.63
CA LYS A 6 -34.14 -60.09 37.71
C LYS A 6 -33.46 -60.28 36.35
N VAL A 7 -33.95 -61.22 35.54
CA VAL A 7 -33.40 -61.44 34.18
C VAL A 7 -33.65 -60.24 33.27
N ARG A 8 -34.86 -59.64 33.29
CA ARG A 8 -35.12 -58.40 32.54
C ARG A 8 -34.26 -57.22 33.01
N ALA A 9 -34.06 -57.08 34.33
CA ALA A 9 -33.18 -56.05 34.88
C ALA A 9 -31.71 -56.25 34.46
N ALA A 10 -31.21 -57.49 34.48
CA ALA A 10 -29.86 -57.83 34.04
C ALA A 10 -29.65 -57.56 32.53
N VAL A 11 -30.63 -57.92 31.69
CA VAL A 11 -30.59 -57.65 30.23
C VAL A 11 -30.67 -56.14 29.94
N ALA A 12 -31.50 -55.39 30.68
CA ALA A 12 -31.56 -53.93 30.55
C ALA A 12 -30.26 -53.26 30.99
N LEU A 13 -29.65 -53.72 32.10
CA LEU A 13 -28.36 -53.25 32.57
C LEU A 13 -27.25 -53.54 31.55
N LEU A 14 -27.19 -54.77 31.02
CA LEU A 14 -26.23 -55.16 30.00
C LEU A 14 -26.39 -54.33 28.72
N LYS A 15 -27.63 -54.13 28.25
CA LYS A 15 -27.93 -53.25 27.10
C LYS A 15 -27.44 -51.83 27.34
N ASN A 16 -27.70 -51.26 28.53
CA ASN A 16 -27.28 -49.90 28.87
C ASN A 16 -25.75 -49.78 29.02
N LEU A 17 -25.08 -50.79 29.58
CA LEU A 17 -23.62 -50.85 29.67
C LEU A 17 -22.96 -50.97 28.29
N VAL A 18 -23.52 -51.78 27.39
CA VAL A 18 -23.07 -51.86 25.99
C VAL A 18 -23.29 -50.53 25.27
N LEU A 19 -24.43 -49.86 25.47
CA LEU A 19 -24.70 -48.55 24.88
C LEU A 19 -23.75 -47.47 25.43
N ALA A 20 -23.46 -47.50 26.73
CA ALA A 20 -22.50 -46.61 27.36
C ALA A 20 -21.07 -46.88 26.87
N ALA A 21 -20.66 -48.14 26.71
CA ALA A 21 -19.36 -48.52 26.18
C ALA A 21 -19.20 -48.09 24.70
N LEU A 22 -20.24 -48.25 23.88
CA LEU A 22 -20.26 -47.75 22.50
C LEU A 22 -20.20 -46.23 22.44
N LEU A 23 -20.91 -45.52 23.33
CA LEU A 23 -20.84 -44.06 23.43
C LEU A 23 -19.45 -43.61 23.88
N TYR A 24 -18.84 -44.29 24.85
CA TYR A 24 -17.48 -43.99 25.31
C TYR A 24 -16.44 -44.29 24.25
N ALA A 25 -16.58 -45.39 23.49
CA ALA A 25 -15.71 -45.71 22.36
C ALA A 25 -15.87 -44.70 21.21
N ALA A 26 -17.08 -44.20 20.95
CA ALA A 26 -17.33 -43.15 19.97
C ALA A 26 -16.71 -41.81 20.42
N ILE A 27 -16.90 -41.40 21.68
CA ILE A 27 -16.33 -40.17 22.24
C ILE A 27 -14.80 -40.27 22.30
N TYR A 28 -14.24 -41.39 22.77
CA TYR A 28 -12.79 -41.62 22.79
C TYR A 28 -12.20 -41.70 21.38
N GLY A 29 -12.91 -42.32 20.43
CA GLY A 29 -12.55 -42.33 19.02
C GLY A 29 -12.51 -40.91 18.44
N ILE A 30 -13.53 -40.09 18.69
CA ILE A 30 -13.57 -38.69 18.26
C ILE A 30 -12.45 -37.87 18.92
N ILE A 31 -12.25 -37.99 20.24
CA ILE A 31 -11.17 -37.29 20.95
C ILE A 31 -9.81 -37.72 20.41
N SER A 32 -9.57 -39.02 20.21
CA SER A 32 -8.31 -39.52 19.65
C SER A 32 -8.12 -39.04 18.20
N LEU A 33 -9.17 -38.95 17.40
CA LEU A 33 -9.09 -38.45 16.02
C LEU A 33 -8.86 -36.93 15.96
N VAL A 34 -9.32 -36.18 16.97
CA VAL A 34 -9.13 -34.73 17.09
C VAL A 34 -7.79 -34.36 17.76
N SER A 35 -7.22 -35.26 18.56
CA SER A 35 -5.92 -35.09 19.23
C SER A 35 -4.74 -35.74 18.50
N ASP A 36 -4.99 -36.56 17.46
CA ASP A 36 -3.96 -37.04 16.55
C ASP A 36 -3.41 -35.87 15.70
N PRO A 37 -2.11 -35.53 15.80
CA PRO A 37 -1.50 -34.44 15.04
C PRO A 37 -1.61 -34.61 13.52
N SER A 38 -1.73 -35.86 13.02
CA SER A 38 -1.84 -36.19 11.59
C SER A 38 -3.25 -35.99 11.01
N VAL A 39 -4.27 -35.84 11.87
CA VAL A 39 -5.66 -35.57 11.47
C VAL A 39 -6.02 -34.10 11.73
N ALA A 40 -5.52 -33.51 12.81
CA ALA A 40 -5.66 -32.08 13.09
C ALA A 40 -5.02 -31.19 11.99
N THR A 41 -4.03 -31.71 11.26
CA THR A 41 -3.44 -31.09 10.06
C THR A 41 -4.30 -31.24 8.80
N LYS A 42 -5.03 -32.36 8.65
CA LYS A 42 -5.89 -32.61 7.47
C LYS A 42 -7.22 -31.88 7.52
N GLY A 43 -7.81 -31.68 8.70
CA GLY A 43 -9.08 -30.98 8.87
C GLY A 43 -9.02 -29.44 8.78
N LYS A 44 -7.83 -28.85 8.59
CA LYS A 44 -7.60 -27.40 8.54
C LYS A 44 -7.23 -26.86 7.16
N LEU A 45 -6.97 -27.73 6.19
CA LEU A 45 -6.77 -27.32 4.80
C LEU A 45 -8.13 -27.07 4.15
N GLY A 46 -8.28 -25.93 3.47
CA GLY A 46 -9.49 -25.54 2.74
C GLY A 46 -9.72 -26.34 1.45
N ILE A 47 -9.52 -27.65 1.50
CA ILE A 47 -9.79 -28.62 0.44
C ILE A 47 -11.30 -28.89 0.45
N PRO A 48 -12.07 -28.52 -0.59
CA PRO A 48 -13.44 -28.99 -0.71
C PRO A 48 -13.40 -30.52 -0.81
N ALA A 49 -14.31 -31.21 -0.12
CA ALA A 49 -14.44 -32.68 -0.11
C ALA A 49 -14.80 -33.32 -1.48
N PHE A 50 -14.62 -32.57 -2.56
CA PHE A 50 -14.67 -33.02 -3.95
C PHE A 50 -13.30 -33.54 -4.44
N LEU A 51 -12.18 -33.16 -3.80
CA LEU A 51 -10.83 -33.59 -4.20
C LEU A 51 -10.48 -35.02 -3.75
N ASP A 52 -11.15 -35.59 -2.74
CA ASP A 52 -10.99 -37.00 -2.34
C ASP A 52 -11.43 -38.02 -3.43
N LYS A 53 -11.98 -37.56 -4.56
CA LYS A 53 -12.33 -38.40 -5.72
C LYS A 53 -11.70 -37.99 -7.04
N ALA A 54 -10.95 -36.89 -7.07
CA ALA A 54 -10.27 -36.40 -8.28
C ALA A 54 -8.86 -35.95 -7.89
N GLY A 55 -7.88 -36.84 -8.07
CA GLY A 55 -6.47 -36.45 -8.03
C GLY A 55 -6.12 -35.47 -9.17
N PRO A 56 -4.93 -34.85 -9.15
CA PRO A 56 -4.50 -33.86 -10.14
C PRO A 56 -4.56 -34.36 -11.61
N THR A 57 -4.62 -35.68 -11.80
CA THR A 57 -4.73 -36.36 -13.10
C THR A 57 -6.03 -36.11 -13.87
N GLU A 58 -7.13 -35.68 -13.27
CA GLU A 58 -8.39 -35.42 -14.01
C GLU A 58 -8.45 -34.05 -14.69
N LEU A 59 -7.51 -33.14 -14.41
CA LEU A 59 -7.53 -31.75 -14.90
C LEU A 59 -6.38 -31.40 -15.86
N ILE A 60 -5.49 -32.36 -16.15
CA ILE A 60 -4.34 -32.17 -17.04
C ILE A 60 -4.69 -32.61 -18.47
N LYS A 61 -4.81 -31.64 -19.39
CA LYS A 61 -5.05 -31.93 -20.83
C LYS A 61 -3.90 -31.41 -21.69
N THR A 62 -3.15 -32.33 -22.28
CA THR A 62 -2.07 -31.97 -23.23
C THR A 62 -2.69 -31.47 -24.55
N THR A 63 -2.24 -30.31 -25.03
CA THR A 63 -2.67 -29.71 -26.29
C THR A 63 -1.46 -29.39 -27.17
N LYS A 64 -1.67 -29.05 -28.45
CA LYS A 64 -0.58 -28.60 -29.35
C LYS A 64 0.08 -27.29 -28.91
N SER A 65 -0.54 -26.54 -28.00
CA SER A 65 -0.12 -25.21 -27.54
C SER A 65 0.42 -25.19 -26.10
N GLY A 66 0.53 -26.34 -25.44
CA GLY A 66 0.92 -26.44 -24.03
C GLY A 66 0.01 -27.40 -23.25
N VAL A 67 0.21 -27.47 -21.94
CA VAL A 67 -0.56 -28.34 -21.05
C VAL A 67 -1.59 -27.52 -20.28
N GLN A 68 -2.85 -27.95 -20.35
CA GLN A 68 -3.94 -27.30 -19.64
C GLN A 68 -4.03 -27.79 -18.19
N VAL A 69 -4.12 -26.86 -17.24
CA VAL A 69 -4.23 -27.08 -15.79
C VAL A 69 -5.31 -26.17 -15.21
N LYS A 70 -6.11 -26.66 -14.25
CA LYS A 70 -7.05 -25.83 -13.50
C LYS A 70 -6.57 -25.68 -12.06
N PHE A 71 -6.11 -24.48 -11.71
CA PHE A 71 -5.66 -24.15 -10.36
C PHE A 71 -6.82 -23.86 -9.42
N ALA A 72 -6.63 -24.11 -8.13
CA ALA A 72 -7.53 -23.61 -7.09
C ALA A 72 -7.70 -22.08 -7.21
N GLY A 73 -8.92 -21.58 -6.97
CA GLY A 73 -9.26 -20.16 -7.12
C GLY A 73 -9.56 -19.70 -8.56
N THR A 74 -9.12 -20.41 -9.60
CA THR A 74 -9.39 -20.02 -11.00
C THR A 74 -10.76 -20.51 -11.50
N THR A 75 -11.48 -19.67 -12.24
CA THR A 75 -12.70 -20.11 -12.95
C THR A 75 -12.39 -20.80 -14.28
N LYS A 76 -11.23 -20.51 -14.87
CA LYS A 76 -10.78 -20.96 -16.20
C LYS A 76 -9.58 -21.90 -16.11
N THR A 77 -9.47 -22.80 -17.08
CA THR A 77 -8.27 -23.63 -17.25
C THR A 77 -7.14 -22.81 -17.87
N VAL A 78 -5.97 -22.84 -17.24
CA VAL A 78 -4.73 -22.17 -17.65
C VAL A 78 -3.98 -23.06 -18.65
N THR A 79 -3.39 -22.50 -19.71
CA THR A 79 -2.57 -23.26 -20.67
C THR A 79 -1.09 -22.92 -20.48
N ILE A 80 -0.34 -23.85 -19.88
CA ILE A 80 1.06 -23.66 -19.48
C ILE A 80 1.98 -24.09 -20.62
N ASN A 81 2.98 -23.27 -20.99
CA ASN A 81 4.13 -23.76 -21.74
C ASN A 81 5.09 -24.47 -20.76
N PRO A 82 5.35 -25.79 -20.90
CA PRO A 82 6.22 -26.51 -19.97
C PRO A 82 7.64 -25.94 -19.83
N HIS A 83 8.17 -25.25 -20.84
CA HIS A 83 9.54 -24.73 -20.85
C HIS A 83 9.66 -23.23 -20.59
N ALA A 84 8.56 -22.48 -20.50
CA ALA A 84 8.61 -21.04 -20.29
C ALA A 84 7.33 -20.51 -19.62
N ASN A 85 7.30 -20.61 -18.29
CA ASN A 85 6.17 -20.24 -17.44
C ASN A 85 6.63 -19.64 -16.10
N VAL A 86 5.69 -19.14 -15.29
CA VAL A 86 5.98 -18.49 -13.99
C VAL A 86 6.69 -19.37 -12.95
N PHE A 87 6.72 -20.70 -13.12
CA PHE A 87 7.38 -21.63 -12.21
C PHE A 87 8.84 -21.91 -12.59
N ASN A 88 9.23 -21.67 -13.84
CA ASN A 88 10.58 -22.01 -14.32
C ASN A 88 11.35 -20.85 -14.97
N ARG A 89 10.69 -19.75 -15.31
CA ARG A 89 11.29 -18.48 -15.75
C ARG A 89 12.17 -17.89 -14.63
N PRO A 90 13.47 -17.64 -14.88
CA PRO A 90 14.32 -16.87 -13.98
C PRO A 90 13.75 -15.46 -13.75
N VAL A 91 13.82 -14.92 -12.54
CA VAL A 91 13.24 -13.61 -12.20
C VAL A 91 13.93 -12.43 -12.93
N THR A 92 15.20 -12.58 -13.29
CA THR A 92 16.02 -11.54 -13.92
C THR A 92 17.17 -12.14 -14.74
N ALA A 93 17.73 -11.38 -15.68
CA ALA A 93 18.93 -11.76 -16.43
C ALA A 93 20.22 -11.11 -15.90
N VAL A 94 20.12 -10.27 -14.87
CA VAL A 94 21.23 -9.49 -14.32
C VAL A 94 21.32 -9.62 -12.81
N LYS A 95 22.48 -9.28 -12.25
CA LYS A 95 22.72 -9.24 -10.82
C LYS A 95 22.07 -7.99 -10.25
N VAL A 96 21.05 -8.17 -9.42
CA VAL A 96 20.33 -7.05 -8.80
C VAL A 96 21.14 -6.48 -7.64
N LYS A 97 21.26 -5.16 -7.59
CA LYS A 97 21.63 -4.40 -6.40
C LYS A 97 20.35 -3.92 -5.70
N ASP A 98 20.02 -4.52 -4.56
CA ASP A 98 18.81 -4.14 -3.80
C ASP A 98 19.04 -2.90 -2.94
N ASP A 99 20.23 -2.70 -2.37
CA ASP A 99 20.62 -1.58 -1.51
C ASP A 99 21.02 -0.31 -2.32
N TYR A 100 20.29 -0.03 -3.39
CA TYR A 100 20.69 0.98 -4.38
C TYR A 100 20.58 2.44 -3.89
N MET A 101 19.84 2.72 -2.82
CA MET A 101 19.79 4.03 -2.16
C MET A 101 20.86 4.20 -1.06
N GLY A 102 21.59 3.13 -0.69
CA GLY A 102 22.50 3.16 0.45
C GLY A 102 21.75 3.18 1.80
N PRO A 103 22.43 3.39 2.94
CA PRO A 103 21.78 3.36 4.25
C PRO A 103 20.66 4.39 4.37
N ARG A 104 19.56 4.03 5.05
CA ARG A 104 18.45 4.96 5.32
C ARG A 104 18.96 6.23 6.03
N PRO A 105 18.50 7.43 5.65
CA PRO A 105 18.82 8.67 6.37
C PRO A 105 18.50 8.59 7.87
N HIS A 106 19.18 9.42 8.67
CA HIS A 106 18.91 9.52 10.10
C HIS A 106 17.43 9.86 10.37
N VAL A 107 16.86 9.37 11.47
CA VAL A 107 15.44 9.50 11.83
C VAL A 107 14.93 10.95 11.98
N ASP A 108 15.85 11.92 12.05
CA ASP A 108 15.61 13.36 12.12
C ASP A 108 16.10 14.12 10.86
N THR A 109 16.39 13.43 9.76
CA THR A 109 16.82 14.08 8.51
C THR A 109 15.64 14.81 7.89
N GLU A 110 15.79 16.10 7.64
CA GLU A 110 14.81 16.96 6.98
C GLU A 110 15.24 17.26 5.55
N ALA A 111 14.27 17.41 4.65
CA ALA A 111 14.48 17.94 3.31
C ALA A 111 14.23 19.44 3.26
N ASP A 112 15.04 20.16 2.48
CA ASP A 112 14.77 21.52 2.04
C ASP A 112 13.77 21.50 0.88
N LEU A 113 12.48 21.61 1.22
CA LEU A 113 11.40 21.56 0.23
C LEU A 113 11.47 22.70 -0.79
N HIS A 114 11.96 23.89 -0.40
CA HIS A 114 12.13 25.00 -1.33
C HIS A 114 13.22 24.69 -2.36
N MET A 115 14.36 24.13 -1.93
CA MET A 115 15.42 23.70 -2.86
C MET A 115 14.94 22.60 -3.81
N LEU A 116 14.15 21.63 -3.33
CA LEU A 116 13.53 20.60 -4.18
C LEU A 116 12.63 21.21 -5.27
N VAL A 117 11.87 22.25 -4.92
CA VAL A 117 11.05 23.00 -5.88
C VAL A 117 11.93 23.79 -6.84
N GLU A 118 12.83 24.64 -6.36
CA GLU A 118 13.62 25.57 -7.18
C GLU A 118 14.57 24.86 -8.15
N GLU A 119 15.17 23.73 -7.76
CA GLU A 119 16.07 22.99 -8.66
C GLU A 119 15.34 22.25 -9.77
N CYS A 120 14.11 21.77 -9.52
CA CYS A 120 13.30 21.09 -10.53
C CYS A 120 12.41 22.02 -11.36
N ARG A 121 11.95 23.14 -10.78
CA ARG A 121 11.09 24.13 -11.43
C ARG A 121 11.89 25.19 -12.18
N GLY A 122 12.99 25.65 -11.57
CA GLY A 122 13.51 26.99 -11.80
C GLY A 122 12.79 28.03 -10.94
N THR A 123 12.83 29.30 -11.35
CA THR A 123 12.24 30.40 -10.60
C THR A 123 10.71 30.31 -10.56
N TYR A 124 10.08 30.86 -9.51
CA TYR A 124 8.63 30.83 -9.35
C TYR A 124 7.86 31.40 -10.56
N SER A 125 8.40 32.44 -11.21
CA SER A 125 7.77 33.07 -12.39
C SER A 125 8.26 32.55 -13.74
N GLY A 126 9.50 32.05 -13.82
CA GLY A 126 10.11 31.62 -15.08
C GLY A 126 9.89 30.16 -15.43
N ILE A 127 9.84 29.27 -14.42
CA ILE A 127 9.45 27.86 -14.57
C ILE A 127 10.34 27.14 -15.62
N GLU A 128 11.62 27.52 -15.65
CA GLU A 128 12.56 27.24 -16.74
C GLU A 128 13.02 25.78 -16.82
N LYS A 129 12.85 25.00 -15.74
CA LYS A 129 13.32 23.61 -15.62
C LYS A 129 12.21 22.57 -15.49
N MET A 130 10.97 22.97 -15.16
CA MET A 130 9.82 22.08 -14.84
C MET A 130 9.61 20.93 -15.85
N ARG A 131 9.90 21.18 -17.13
CA ARG A 131 9.71 20.21 -18.22
C ARG A 131 10.86 19.22 -18.39
N ASN A 132 12.00 19.45 -17.74
CA ASN A 132 13.19 18.62 -17.79
C ASN A 132 13.22 17.65 -16.60
N VAL A 133 12.30 16.68 -16.64
CA VAL A 133 12.10 15.71 -15.54
C VAL A 133 13.32 14.81 -15.33
N PHE A 134 14.13 14.55 -16.36
CA PHE A 134 15.35 13.74 -16.23
C PHE A 134 16.40 14.42 -15.31
N ASP A 135 16.68 15.70 -15.50
CA ASP A 135 17.65 16.41 -14.67
C ASP A 135 17.12 16.59 -13.22
N CYS A 136 15.80 16.77 -13.06
CA CYS A 136 15.14 16.78 -11.76
C CYS A 136 15.30 15.44 -11.01
N LEU A 137 15.03 14.30 -11.67
CA LEU A 137 15.29 12.97 -11.09
C LEU A 137 16.76 12.77 -10.72
N LYS A 138 17.68 13.22 -11.58
CA LYS A 138 19.11 13.12 -11.35
C LYS A 138 19.53 13.90 -10.09
N PHE A 139 19.04 15.13 -9.93
CA PHE A 139 19.23 15.91 -8.71
C PHE A 139 18.71 15.15 -7.47
N PHE A 140 17.50 14.57 -7.53
CA PHE A 140 16.99 13.76 -6.43
C PHE A 140 17.74 12.45 -6.17
N ALA A 141 18.52 11.93 -7.13
CA ALA A 141 19.23 10.65 -7.03
C ALA A 141 20.70 10.78 -6.60
N ASP A 142 21.36 11.87 -7.01
CA ASP A 142 22.81 12.05 -6.90
C ASP A 142 23.19 13.17 -5.91
N ASP A 143 22.31 14.14 -5.64
CA ASP A 143 22.60 15.40 -4.94
C ASP A 143 22.00 15.48 -3.52
N GLU A 144 21.66 14.34 -2.89
CA GLU A 144 21.00 14.28 -1.56
C GLU A 144 21.62 15.22 -0.51
N SER A 145 22.96 15.29 -0.46
CA SER A 145 23.71 16.11 0.51
C SER A 145 23.46 17.62 0.40
N ARG A 146 22.84 18.10 -0.68
CA ARG A 146 22.49 19.52 -0.88
C ARG A 146 21.18 19.90 -0.20
N TYR A 147 20.20 18.99 -0.23
CA TYR A 147 18.83 19.25 0.23
C TYR A 147 18.44 18.45 1.48
N TYR A 148 19.16 17.39 1.85
CA TYR A 148 19.02 16.74 3.16
C TYR A 148 19.93 17.38 4.19
N LYS A 149 19.33 17.78 5.31
CA LYS A 149 20.02 18.31 6.50
C LYS A 149 19.66 17.47 7.72
N LEU A 150 20.62 17.25 8.61
CA LEU A 150 20.35 16.80 9.97
C LEU A 150 20.33 18.04 10.87
N PRO A 151 19.20 18.43 11.47
CA PRO A 151 19.13 19.60 12.34
C PRO A 151 20.03 19.47 13.58
N GLU A 152 20.37 20.62 14.15
CA GLU A 152 20.95 20.73 15.49
C GLU A 152 20.07 20.02 16.53
N GLU A 153 20.69 19.44 17.56
CA GLU A 153 20.02 18.48 18.46
C GLU A 153 18.72 19.03 19.09
N SER A 154 18.68 20.31 19.46
CA SER A 154 17.48 20.96 20.02
C SER A 154 16.38 21.25 19.00
N ALA A 155 16.69 21.23 17.69
CA ALA A 155 15.75 21.46 16.59
C ALA A 155 15.24 20.14 15.97
N ARG A 156 15.89 19.00 16.24
CA ARG A 156 15.49 17.68 15.74
C ARG A 156 14.07 17.33 16.17
N ALA A 157 13.33 16.67 15.28
CA ALA A 157 11.97 16.20 15.53
C ALA A 157 11.88 15.28 16.76
N SER A 158 12.87 14.40 16.96
CA SER A 158 13.02 13.52 18.14
C SER A 158 13.16 14.24 19.49
N ALA A 159 13.62 15.50 19.47
CA ALA A 159 13.78 16.33 20.66
C ALA A 159 12.55 17.23 20.97
N GLN A 160 11.56 17.28 20.07
CA GLN A 160 10.38 18.12 20.25
C GLN A 160 9.35 17.51 21.22
N ASP A 161 8.49 18.37 21.75
CA ASP A 161 7.36 18.00 22.63
C ASP A 161 6.22 17.40 21.79
N PRO A 162 5.85 16.12 21.94
CA PRO A 162 4.83 15.47 21.09
C PRO A 162 3.46 16.15 21.14
N ARG A 163 3.14 16.83 22.26
CA ARG A 163 1.94 17.66 22.45
C ARG A 163 1.84 18.85 21.49
N LYS A 164 2.93 19.18 20.77
CA LYS A 164 3.03 20.24 19.78
C LYS A 164 3.40 19.72 18.39
N ALA A 165 3.33 18.40 18.18
CA ALA A 165 3.63 17.81 16.88
C ALA A 165 2.60 18.23 15.83
N GLU A 166 3.04 18.26 14.57
CA GLU A 166 2.21 18.63 13.43
C GLU A 166 1.11 17.59 13.09
N TYR A 167 1.12 16.43 13.78
CA TYR A 167 0.25 15.28 13.55
C TYR A 167 -0.42 14.81 14.84
N VAL A 168 -1.62 14.24 14.71
CA VAL A 168 -2.28 13.53 15.81
C VAL A 168 -1.57 12.19 16.07
N ASN A 169 -1.40 11.84 17.34
CA ASN A 169 -0.85 10.55 17.79
C ASN A 169 0.60 10.29 17.32
N ALA A 170 1.40 11.34 17.23
CA ALA A 170 2.81 11.31 16.87
C ALA A 170 3.69 10.55 17.89
N ASP A 171 3.27 10.43 19.15
CA ASP A 171 3.94 9.59 20.17
C ASP A 171 3.40 8.15 20.25
N GLY A 172 2.32 7.82 19.53
CA GLY A 172 1.59 6.56 19.67
C GLY A 172 0.66 6.49 20.90
N HIS A 173 0.53 7.59 21.64
CA HIS A 173 -0.26 7.74 22.86
C HIS A 173 -1.10 9.04 22.85
N ASP A 174 -1.74 9.35 21.72
CA ASP A 174 -2.63 10.51 21.50
C ASP A 174 -1.98 11.87 21.82
N ASN A 175 -0.67 12.00 21.58
CA ASN A 175 0.14 13.16 21.93
C ASN A 175 0.08 13.50 23.43
N THR A 176 -0.03 12.52 24.31
CA THR A 176 -0.08 12.76 25.77
C THR A 176 1.31 12.80 26.43
N TRP A 177 2.34 12.27 25.76
CA TRP A 177 3.70 12.23 26.29
C TRP A 177 4.41 13.58 26.17
N LYS A 178 5.43 13.80 27.01
CA LYS A 178 6.21 15.04 27.06
C LYS A 178 7.47 15.02 26.18
N SER A 179 7.86 13.84 25.71
CA SER A 179 9.08 13.58 24.94
C SER A 179 8.96 12.25 24.22
N TYR A 180 9.61 12.11 23.08
CA TYR A 180 9.78 10.83 22.40
C TYR A 180 10.79 9.92 23.12
N ALA A 181 10.88 8.65 22.69
CA ALA A 181 11.97 7.77 23.10
C ALA A 181 13.31 8.28 22.55
N PRO A 182 14.41 8.28 23.32
CA PRO A 182 15.73 8.66 22.79
C PRO A 182 16.19 7.72 21.67
N VAL A 183 16.87 8.26 20.65
CA VAL A 183 17.34 7.48 19.47
C VAL A 183 18.15 6.25 19.85
N LYS A 184 19.02 6.36 20.86
CA LYS A 184 19.84 5.26 21.41
C LYS A 184 19.04 4.15 22.11
N ASP A 185 17.82 4.44 22.55
CA ASP A 185 16.95 3.54 23.32
C ASP A 185 15.81 2.99 22.43
N ALA A 186 15.80 3.33 21.14
CA ALA A 186 14.82 2.89 20.16
C ALA A 186 14.94 1.38 19.87
N ILE A 187 13.84 0.66 20.04
CA ILE A 187 13.79 -0.78 19.79
C ILE A 187 13.38 -1.04 18.33
N ALA A 188 14.20 -1.79 17.60
CA ALA A 188 13.89 -2.20 16.23
C ALA A 188 12.64 -3.11 16.16
N ALA A 189 11.90 -3.00 15.06
CA ALA A 189 10.74 -3.85 14.80
C ALA A 189 11.12 -5.34 14.72
N ASN A 190 10.21 -6.22 15.15
CA ASN A 190 10.34 -7.67 15.10
C ASN A 190 8.99 -8.33 14.74
N GLY A 191 8.94 -9.66 14.70
CA GLY A 191 7.75 -10.41 14.25
C GLY A 191 6.46 -10.10 15.02
N SER A 192 6.55 -9.67 16.28
CA SER A 192 5.39 -9.35 17.14
C SER A 192 5.24 -7.86 17.49
N SER A 193 6.21 -7.01 17.14
CA SER A 193 6.19 -5.58 17.47
C SER A 193 6.68 -4.71 16.32
N ILE A 194 6.01 -3.59 16.08
CA ILE A 194 6.44 -2.54 15.14
C ILE A 194 7.67 -1.74 15.62
N GLY A 195 8.21 -2.05 16.80
CA GLY A 195 9.33 -1.32 17.41
C GLY A 195 8.91 0.03 18.00
N THR A 196 9.90 0.87 18.30
CA THR A 196 9.70 2.20 18.90
C THR A 196 10.25 3.27 17.97
N CYS A 197 9.44 4.28 17.62
CA CYS A 197 9.95 5.45 16.92
C CYS A 197 10.64 6.40 17.91
N PRO A 198 11.90 6.79 17.68
CA PRO A 198 12.52 7.89 18.40
C PRO A 198 12.21 9.22 17.70
N GLY A 199 10.95 9.63 17.73
CA GLY A 199 10.45 10.84 17.08
C GLY A 199 8.98 10.75 16.69
N PRO A 200 8.46 11.71 15.89
CA PRO A 200 7.08 11.69 15.47
C PRO A 200 6.77 10.51 14.57
N ILE A 201 5.75 9.76 14.95
CA ILE A 201 5.08 8.74 14.14
C ILE A 201 4.13 9.47 13.19
N ILE A 202 4.39 9.37 11.88
CA ILE A 202 3.64 10.12 10.87
C ILE A 202 2.51 9.25 10.31
N PRO A 203 1.25 9.72 10.24
CA PRO A 203 0.17 8.97 9.64
C PRO A 203 0.17 9.13 8.11
N TYR A 204 -0.01 8.01 7.42
CA TYR A 204 -0.08 7.90 5.96
C TYR A 204 -1.51 7.49 5.60
N HIS A 205 -2.24 8.34 4.90
CA HIS A 205 -3.66 8.19 4.64
C HIS A 205 -3.89 7.70 3.20
N VAL A 206 -4.73 6.68 3.04
CA VAL A 206 -5.19 6.23 1.73
C VAL A 206 -6.68 5.89 1.79
N TYR A 207 -7.42 6.15 0.71
CA TYR A 207 -8.86 5.89 0.62
C TYR A 207 -9.18 4.74 -0.33
N TRP A 208 -10.14 3.89 0.03
CA TRP A 208 -10.61 2.79 -0.82
C TRP A 208 -12.11 2.51 -0.69
N THR A 209 -12.69 2.01 -1.78
CA THR A 209 -14.10 1.59 -1.87
C THR A 209 -14.20 0.22 -2.54
N GLY A 210 -14.92 -0.70 -1.91
CA GLY A 210 -15.08 -2.08 -2.40
C GLY A 210 -14.05 -3.06 -1.83
N PRO A 211 -14.03 -4.32 -2.34
CA PRO A 211 -13.08 -5.35 -1.94
C PRO A 211 -11.63 -4.98 -2.28
N ALA A 212 -10.67 -5.60 -1.61
CA ALA A 212 -9.26 -5.47 -1.99
C ALA A 212 -9.01 -6.04 -3.39
N THR A 213 -8.09 -5.40 -4.09
CA THR A 213 -7.60 -5.84 -5.41
C THR A 213 -6.07 -5.81 -5.40
N TRP A 214 -5.42 -6.33 -6.43
CA TRP A 214 -3.96 -6.27 -6.58
C TRP A 214 -3.38 -4.85 -6.37
N ARG A 215 -4.17 -3.80 -6.63
CA ARG A 215 -3.83 -2.38 -6.38
C ARG A 215 -3.64 -2.09 -4.89
N VAL A 216 -4.57 -2.58 -4.06
CA VAL A 216 -4.47 -2.49 -2.59
C VAL A 216 -3.27 -3.28 -2.09
N GLU A 217 -3.01 -4.45 -2.67
CA GLU A 217 -1.83 -5.25 -2.32
C GLU A 217 -0.52 -4.51 -2.66
N VAL A 218 -0.36 -4.01 -3.89
CA VAL A 218 0.88 -3.36 -4.33
C VAL A 218 1.11 -2.01 -3.66
N PHE A 219 0.05 -1.25 -3.36
CA PHE A 219 0.16 -0.05 -2.53
C PHE A 219 0.75 -0.41 -1.15
N ILE A 220 0.10 -1.33 -0.42
CA ILE A 220 0.51 -1.71 0.95
C ILE A 220 1.92 -2.30 0.94
N LYS A 221 2.24 -3.20 0.02
CA LYS A 221 3.58 -3.78 -0.11
C LYS A 221 4.64 -2.73 -0.47
N SER A 222 4.34 -1.74 -1.32
CA SER A 222 5.27 -0.64 -1.60
C SER A 222 5.56 0.24 -0.38
N TYR A 223 4.53 0.55 0.43
CA TYR A 223 4.68 1.24 1.72
C TYR A 223 5.56 0.42 2.68
N LEU A 224 5.26 -0.86 2.87
CA LEU A 224 6.00 -1.76 3.77
C LEU A 224 7.46 -2.01 3.34
N TYR A 225 7.73 -1.92 2.04
CA TYR A 225 9.06 -2.08 1.47
C TYR A 225 9.94 -0.83 1.69
N THR A 226 9.36 0.37 1.65
CA THR A 226 10.14 1.63 1.54
C THR A 226 10.14 2.50 2.80
N GLN A 227 9.04 2.57 3.55
CA GLN A 227 8.90 3.52 4.66
C GLN A 227 9.57 3.07 5.95
N ASN A 228 9.93 4.02 6.82
CA ASN A 228 10.42 3.73 8.17
C ASN A 228 9.25 3.29 9.09
N LEU A 229 8.96 1.99 9.10
CA LEU A 229 7.76 1.43 9.74
C LEU A 229 7.67 1.61 11.26
N ALA A 230 8.78 1.84 11.97
CA ALA A 230 8.69 2.21 13.39
C ALA A 230 7.99 3.58 13.53
N CYS A 231 8.25 4.49 12.59
CA CYS A 231 7.88 5.90 12.58
C CYS A 231 6.78 6.30 11.57
N SER A 232 6.10 5.33 10.95
CA SER A 232 4.97 5.58 10.03
C SER A 232 3.79 4.66 10.34
N ARG A 233 2.55 5.12 10.17
CA ARG A 233 1.34 4.29 10.34
C ARG A 233 0.44 4.42 9.12
N LEU A 234 0.13 3.31 8.46
CA LEU A 234 -0.75 3.31 7.30
C LEU A 234 -2.22 3.27 7.75
N TRP A 235 -2.99 4.29 7.41
CA TRP A 235 -4.41 4.42 7.73
C TRP A 235 -5.23 4.21 6.45
N LEU A 236 -5.82 3.02 6.31
CA LEU A 236 -6.66 2.65 5.18
C LEU A 236 -8.13 3.00 5.49
N TRP A 237 -8.61 4.07 4.87
CA TRP A 237 -9.97 4.57 5.02
C TRP A 237 -10.91 3.86 4.04
N LEU A 238 -11.91 3.16 4.59
CA LEU A 238 -12.84 2.32 3.84
C LEU A 238 -14.24 2.95 3.79
N ASP A 239 -14.73 3.18 2.57
CA ASP A 239 -16.03 3.78 2.25
C ASP A 239 -17.20 3.07 2.96
N SER A 240 -17.60 3.62 4.10
CA SER A 240 -18.65 3.06 4.95
C SER A 240 -20.01 3.72 4.71
N ASP A 241 -20.05 4.89 4.08
CA ASP A 241 -21.29 5.49 3.56
C ASP A 241 -21.93 4.57 2.49
N LYS A 242 -21.13 4.01 1.56
CA LYS A 242 -21.63 3.02 0.59
C LYS A 242 -21.81 1.62 1.17
N ASN A 243 -20.93 1.22 2.10
CA ASN A 243 -20.98 -0.11 2.72
C ASN A 243 -20.74 -0.01 4.23
N PRO A 244 -21.80 0.10 5.07
CA PRO A 244 -21.66 0.23 6.52
C PRO A 244 -20.88 -0.90 7.23
N ASN A 245 -20.61 -2.00 6.53
CA ASN A 245 -19.79 -3.11 7.01
C ASN A 245 -18.39 -3.16 6.35
N ALA A 246 -17.91 -2.10 5.67
CA ALA A 246 -16.68 -2.12 4.87
C ALA A 246 -15.46 -2.65 5.64
N VAL A 247 -15.16 -2.07 6.82
CA VAL A 247 -14.07 -2.53 7.70
C VAL A 247 -14.28 -4.00 8.12
N LYS A 248 -15.50 -4.36 8.54
CA LYS A 248 -15.81 -5.75 8.95
C LYS A 248 -15.62 -6.75 7.81
N ASN A 249 -16.08 -6.41 6.61
CA ASN A 249 -15.94 -7.25 5.42
C ASN A 249 -14.45 -7.41 5.06
N MET A 250 -13.67 -6.32 5.07
CA MET A 250 -12.23 -6.34 4.83
C MET A 250 -11.50 -7.25 5.84
N MET A 251 -11.87 -7.19 7.12
CA MET A 251 -11.26 -8.02 8.18
C MET A 251 -11.69 -9.50 8.20
N THR A 252 -12.84 -9.86 7.62
CA THR A 252 -13.47 -11.19 7.87
C THR A 252 -13.96 -11.95 6.63
N LYS A 253 -13.90 -11.34 5.44
CA LYS A 253 -14.43 -11.93 4.19
C LYS A 253 -13.53 -11.69 2.97
N ASP A 254 -12.65 -10.70 3.02
CA ASP A 254 -11.81 -10.37 1.88
C ASP A 254 -10.60 -11.31 1.81
N ALA A 255 -10.66 -12.23 0.84
CA ALA A 255 -9.66 -13.28 0.67
C ALA A 255 -8.28 -12.73 0.28
N LEU A 256 -8.21 -11.58 -0.41
CA LEU A 256 -6.93 -10.98 -0.76
C LEU A 256 -6.35 -10.25 0.44
N PHE A 257 -7.16 -9.45 1.15
CA PHE A 257 -6.71 -8.69 2.31
C PHE A 257 -6.35 -9.58 3.52
N ALA A 258 -6.87 -10.82 3.58
CA ALA A 258 -6.53 -11.79 4.63
C ALA A 258 -5.01 -11.94 4.88
N ARG A 259 -4.17 -11.74 3.86
CA ARG A 259 -2.69 -11.77 3.99
C ARG A 259 -2.11 -10.64 4.86
N PHE A 260 -2.84 -9.54 5.03
CA PHE A 260 -2.42 -8.37 5.80
C PHE A 260 -2.94 -8.34 7.24
N LEU A 261 -3.80 -9.28 7.65
CA LEU A 261 -4.37 -9.30 9.01
C LEU A 261 -3.30 -9.33 10.12
N PRO A 262 -2.17 -10.07 10.01
CA PRO A 262 -1.10 -10.02 11.02
C PRO A 262 -0.48 -8.62 11.18
N LEU A 263 -0.49 -7.80 10.14
CA LEU A 263 0.03 -6.42 10.14
C LEU A 263 -1.01 -5.43 10.69
N VAL A 264 -2.30 -5.73 10.58
CA VAL A 264 -3.36 -5.02 11.32
C VAL A 264 -3.28 -5.34 12.82
N GLU A 265 -3.10 -6.62 13.17
CA GLU A 265 -2.95 -7.07 14.56
C GLU A 265 -1.67 -6.51 15.22
N ARG A 266 -0.55 -6.43 14.49
CA ARG A 266 0.71 -5.84 14.98
C ARG A 266 0.67 -4.32 15.05
N GLY A 267 -0.21 -3.66 14.29
CA GLY A 267 -0.41 -2.20 14.32
C GLY A 267 0.30 -1.40 13.21
N ASP A 268 0.82 -2.05 12.17
CA ASP A 268 1.38 -1.38 10.98
C ASP A 268 0.28 -0.69 10.15
N ILE A 269 -0.88 -1.34 10.07
CA ILE A 269 -2.03 -0.95 9.24
C ILE A 269 -3.24 -0.74 10.14
N VAL A 270 -3.84 0.44 10.06
CA VAL A 270 -5.06 0.80 10.79
C VAL A 270 -6.21 0.94 9.81
N LEU A 271 -7.18 0.02 9.86
CA LEU A 271 -8.42 0.18 9.11
C LEU A 271 -9.32 1.22 9.77
N LYS A 272 -9.78 2.21 9.00
CA LYS A 272 -10.69 3.26 9.43
C LYS A 272 -11.99 3.20 8.64
N ALA A 273 -13.13 3.37 9.30
CA ALA A 273 -14.42 3.53 8.64
C ALA A 273 -14.58 4.99 8.18
N TRP A 274 -14.62 5.24 6.86
CA TRP A 274 -14.96 6.56 6.34
C TRP A 274 -16.47 6.73 6.27
N ASN A 275 -17.00 7.71 6.99
CA ASN A 275 -18.35 8.22 6.84
C ASN A 275 -18.23 9.75 6.74
N PHE A 276 -18.90 10.38 5.78
CA PHE A 276 -18.76 11.82 5.55
C PHE A 276 -19.18 12.61 6.80
N PRO A 277 -18.28 13.39 7.43
CA PRO A 277 -18.58 14.01 8.71
C PRO A 277 -19.62 15.14 8.55
N LYS A 278 -20.67 15.11 9.39
CA LYS A 278 -21.69 16.18 9.44
C LYS A 278 -21.19 17.46 10.09
N ARG A 279 -20.20 17.35 10.97
CA ARG A 279 -19.50 18.44 11.64
C ARG A 279 -18.02 18.11 11.76
N ILE A 280 -17.17 19.05 11.40
CA ILE A 280 -15.70 18.96 11.45
C ILE A 280 -15.23 20.06 12.40
N PRO A 281 -14.34 19.81 13.37
CA PRO A 281 -13.81 20.87 14.23
C PRO A 281 -13.07 21.91 13.39
N LEU A 282 -13.07 23.17 13.81
CA LEU A 282 -12.21 24.23 13.28
C LEU A 282 -11.50 24.94 14.45
N PRO A 283 -10.23 25.32 14.29
CA PRO A 283 -9.57 26.20 15.26
C PRO A 283 -10.20 27.60 15.20
N LYS A 284 -10.14 28.35 16.30
CA LYS A 284 -10.51 29.76 16.27
C LYS A 284 -9.48 30.52 15.45
N ASP A 285 -9.95 31.34 14.51
CA ASP A 285 -9.07 32.20 13.72
C ASP A 285 -8.99 33.59 14.35
N GLU A 286 -8.28 33.68 15.47
CA GLU A 286 -8.15 34.92 16.25
C GLU A 286 -7.31 36.00 15.53
N GLU A 287 -6.55 35.61 14.51
CA GLU A 287 -5.65 36.48 13.74
C GLU A 287 -6.13 36.70 12.28
N ASP A 288 -7.33 36.20 11.90
CA ASP A 288 -7.88 36.17 10.53
C ASP A 288 -6.89 35.61 9.48
N LYS A 289 -6.05 34.66 9.88
CA LYS A 289 -5.03 34.01 9.05
C LYS A 289 -5.62 33.16 7.94
N ASN A 290 -6.89 32.80 8.04
CA ASN A 290 -7.62 32.11 6.98
C ASN A 290 -8.27 33.11 6.01
N GLY A 291 -8.19 34.42 6.23
CA GLY A 291 -8.59 35.47 5.28
C GLY A 291 -10.08 35.49 4.91
N PHE A 292 -10.92 34.79 5.67
CA PHE A 292 -12.35 34.66 5.39
C PHE A 292 -13.22 35.63 6.20
N GLY A 293 -12.67 36.31 7.22
CA GLY A 293 -13.41 37.24 8.05
C GLY A 293 -14.66 36.60 8.65
N TYR A 294 -14.54 35.38 9.18
CA TYR A 294 -15.66 34.46 9.45
C TYR A 294 -16.82 35.08 10.24
N TYR A 295 -16.52 36.02 11.13
CA TYR A 295 -17.44 36.53 12.14
C TYR A 295 -18.38 37.61 11.60
N SER A 296 -19.38 37.17 10.84
CA SER A 296 -20.63 37.93 10.67
C SER A 296 -21.36 38.05 12.01
N THR A 297 -22.24 39.05 12.18
CA THR A 297 -22.94 39.35 13.44
C THR A 297 -23.52 38.07 14.08
N PRO A 298 -22.97 37.58 15.21
CA PRO A 298 -23.30 36.24 15.69
C PRO A 298 -24.77 36.04 16.01
N GLY A 299 -25.30 34.88 15.63
CA GLY A 299 -26.66 34.46 15.94
C GLY A 299 -26.88 34.26 17.44
N ARG A 300 -28.15 34.33 17.86
CA ARG A 300 -28.53 33.93 19.23
C ARG A 300 -28.29 32.42 19.42
N PRO A 301 -27.89 31.96 20.62
CA PRO A 301 -27.76 30.53 20.90
C PRO A 301 -29.06 29.77 20.64
N ASN A 302 -28.95 28.56 20.09
CA ASN A 302 -30.06 27.60 19.99
C ASN A 302 -30.30 26.88 21.34
N ALA A 303 -31.22 25.91 21.36
CA ALA A 303 -31.56 25.15 22.57
C ALA A 303 -30.39 24.33 23.15
N ASP A 304 -29.42 23.94 22.31
CA ASP A 304 -28.21 23.20 22.70
C ASP A 304 -27.06 24.14 23.12
N GLY A 305 -27.26 25.45 23.04
CA GLY A 305 -26.28 26.50 23.33
C GLY A 305 -25.34 26.83 22.16
N GLU A 306 -25.55 26.27 20.98
CA GLU A 306 -24.75 26.54 19.77
C GLU A 306 -25.15 27.88 19.14
N LYS A 307 -24.17 28.66 18.69
CA LYS A 307 -24.36 29.95 18.00
C LYS A 307 -23.90 29.84 16.55
N THR A 308 -24.69 30.29 15.59
CA THR A 308 -24.20 30.48 14.21
C THR A 308 -23.28 31.69 14.15
N LEU A 309 -22.07 31.51 13.61
CA LEU A 309 -21.07 32.56 13.43
C LEU A 309 -21.00 33.03 11.98
N ALA A 310 -21.08 32.09 11.05
CA ALA A 310 -20.94 32.29 9.62
C ALA A 310 -21.81 31.30 8.84
N GLU A 311 -21.82 31.43 7.51
CA GLU A 311 -22.26 30.33 6.64
C GLU A 311 -21.43 29.07 6.92
N ASN A 312 -22.13 27.95 7.16
CA ASN A 312 -21.60 26.65 7.58
C ASN A 312 -20.79 26.63 8.90
N ILE A 313 -20.63 27.73 9.67
CA ILE A 313 -19.87 27.72 10.94
C ILE A 313 -20.76 27.98 12.16
N ILE A 314 -20.65 27.11 13.16
CA ILE A 314 -21.21 27.29 14.50
C ILE A 314 -20.12 27.31 15.57
N GLU A 315 -20.38 27.98 16.69
CA GLU A 315 -19.65 27.83 17.96
C GLU A 315 -20.53 27.05 18.94
N ASP A 316 -19.99 26.02 19.59
CA ASP A 316 -20.72 25.29 20.64
C ASP A 316 -20.66 26.00 22.00
N LYS A 317 -21.40 25.46 22.98
CA LYS A 317 -21.45 26.01 24.35
C LYS A 317 -20.10 26.07 25.08
N ASN A 318 -19.09 25.31 24.64
CA ASN A 318 -17.74 25.31 25.22
C ASN A 318 -16.82 26.30 24.48
N GLY A 319 -17.29 26.91 23.39
CA GLY A 319 -16.50 27.79 22.54
C GLY A 319 -15.75 27.08 21.42
N GLN A 320 -15.94 25.78 21.19
CA GLN A 320 -15.32 25.10 20.05
C GLN A 320 -16.08 25.46 18.76
N GLN A 321 -15.36 25.82 17.70
CA GLN A 321 -15.96 26.14 16.40
C GLN A 321 -16.03 24.88 15.53
N TRP A 322 -17.10 24.77 14.74
CA TRP A 322 -17.42 23.60 13.94
C TRP A 322 -17.88 24.02 12.54
N LEU A 323 -17.29 23.40 11.52
CA LEU A 323 -17.78 23.44 10.16
C LEU A 323 -18.88 22.39 9.98
N VAL A 324 -20.12 22.83 9.77
CA VAL A 324 -21.32 21.98 9.73
C VAL A 324 -21.85 21.88 8.32
N LEU A 325 -22.16 20.67 7.87
CA LEU A 325 -22.56 20.38 6.49
C LEU A 325 -24.06 20.07 6.39
N THR A 326 -24.71 20.64 5.37
CA THR A 326 -26.14 20.39 5.10
C THR A 326 -26.35 19.03 4.42
N PRO A 327 -27.54 18.39 4.53
CA PRO A 327 -27.85 17.15 3.83
C PRO A 327 -27.63 17.22 2.31
N LYS A 328 -27.89 18.37 1.68
CA LYS A 328 -27.64 18.60 0.25
C LYS A 328 -26.15 18.66 -0.08
N GLN A 329 -25.33 19.18 0.83
CA GLN A 329 -23.87 19.19 0.68
C GLN A 329 -23.24 17.80 0.86
N MET A 330 -23.98 16.77 1.31
CA MET A 330 -23.46 15.42 1.55
C MET A 330 -23.80 14.39 0.45
N THR A 331 -24.41 14.81 -0.66
CA THR A 331 -24.74 13.91 -1.80
C THR A 331 -23.69 14.03 -2.91
N PHE A 332 -22.81 13.04 -3.04
CA PHE A 332 -21.63 13.09 -3.94
C PHE A 332 -21.63 12.06 -5.07
N LEU A 333 -20.83 12.36 -6.11
CA LEU A 333 -20.28 11.36 -7.02
C LEU A 333 -18.99 10.76 -6.41
N PRO A 334 -18.69 9.46 -6.58
CA PRO A 334 -17.58 8.78 -5.90
C PRO A 334 -16.19 9.42 -6.03
N VAL A 335 -15.86 10.00 -7.19
CA VAL A 335 -14.53 10.63 -7.43
C VAL A 335 -14.37 11.92 -6.63
N ALA A 336 -15.45 12.67 -6.41
CA ALA A 336 -15.42 13.84 -5.54
C ALA A 336 -15.28 13.47 -4.05
N VAL A 337 -15.50 12.21 -3.67
CA VAL A 337 -15.34 11.76 -2.28
C VAL A 337 -13.87 11.63 -1.90
N SER A 338 -13.00 11.07 -2.76
CA SER A 338 -11.57 10.97 -2.46
C SER A 338 -10.90 12.35 -2.35
N ASP A 339 -11.30 13.30 -3.18
CA ASP A 339 -10.90 14.71 -3.05
C ASP A 339 -11.35 15.31 -1.71
N ALA A 340 -12.59 15.07 -1.27
CA ALA A 340 -13.02 15.54 0.04
C ALA A 340 -12.29 14.83 1.20
N VAL A 341 -12.09 13.50 1.10
CA VAL A 341 -11.43 12.68 2.13
C VAL A 341 -10.07 13.25 2.45
N ARG A 342 -9.20 13.49 1.46
CA ARG A 342 -7.82 13.95 1.67
C ARG A 342 -7.75 15.25 2.46
N PHE A 343 -8.49 16.30 2.09
CA PHE A 343 -8.48 17.57 2.84
C PHE A 343 -9.05 17.40 4.26
N ILE A 344 -10.10 16.60 4.43
CA ILE A 344 -10.73 16.39 5.74
C ILE A 344 -9.83 15.56 6.68
N VAL A 345 -9.28 14.42 6.23
CA VAL A 345 -8.44 13.58 7.09
C VAL A 345 -7.12 14.27 7.45
N LEU A 346 -6.53 15.00 6.51
CA LEU A 346 -5.30 15.77 6.76
C LEU A 346 -5.57 16.97 7.68
N HIS A 347 -6.73 17.63 7.59
CA HIS A 347 -7.10 18.65 8.56
C HIS A 347 -7.28 18.07 9.97
N ILE A 348 -7.92 16.90 10.11
CA ILE A 348 -8.20 16.31 11.44
C ILE A 348 -6.95 15.64 12.05
N HIS A 349 -6.10 15.01 11.25
CA HIS A 349 -5.02 14.13 11.72
C HIS A 349 -3.61 14.56 11.32
N GLY A 350 -3.48 15.40 10.29
CA GLY A 350 -2.19 15.76 9.67
C GLY A 350 -1.59 14.61 8.88
N GLY A 351 -0.29 14.73 8.58
CA GLY A 351 0.48 13.71 7.87
C GLY A 351 0.31 13.83 6.37
N ALA A 352 0.42 12.71 5.65
CA ALA A 352 0.38 12.68 4.19
C ALA A 352 -0.73 11.76 3.66
N TYR A 353 -1.41 12.20 2.61
CA TYR A 353 -2.38 11.44 1.84
C TYR A 353 -1.75 10.96 0.52
N PHE A 354 -2.14 9.76 0.11
CA PHE A 354 -1.75 9.12 -1.15
C PHE A 354 -2.98 8.48 -1.79
N ASP A 355 -3.17 8.64 -3.10
CA ASP A 355 -4.15 7.84 -3.85
C ASP A 355 -3.71 6.37 -3.93
N MET A 356 -4.68 5.46 -3.97
CA MET A 356 -4.43 4.01 -3.91
C MET A 356 -3.61 3.47 -5.09
N ASP A 357 -3.52 4.23 -6.18
CA ASP A 357 -2.78 3.87 -7.38
C ASP A 357 -1.40 4.56 -7.47
N VAL A 358 -0.90 5.06 -6.33
CA VAL A 358 0.49 5.53 -6.13
C VAL A 358 1.36 4.41 -5.55
N LEU A 359 2.52 4.15 -6.15
CA LEU A 359 3.54 3.22 -5.63
C LEU A 359 4.64 4.00 -4.92
N MET A 360 4.98 3.62 -3.68
CA MET A 360 6.09 4.23 -2.94
C MET A 360 7.43 3.62 -3.36
N LEU A 361 8.39 4.48 -3.70
CA LEU A 361 9.74 4.12 -4.18
C LEU A 361 10.85 4.52 -3.19
N ARG A 362 10.61 5.55 -2.36
CA ARG A 362 11.58 6.14 -1.40
C ARG A 362 10.91 6.41 -0.05
N ASP A 363 11.72 6.68 0.97
CA ASP A 363 11.25 7.09 2.29
C ASP A 363 10.71 8.53 2.20
N MET A 364 9.43 8.70 2.51
CA MET A 364 8.79 10.02 2.51
C MET A 364 9.19 10.83 3.75
N ARG A 365 9.69 10.20 4.82
CA ARG A 365 9.93 10.86 6.12
C ARG A 365 10.70 12.19 6.03
N PRO A 366 11.78 12.34 5.24
CA PRO A 366 12.49 13.62 5.14
C PRO A 366 11.65 14.76 4.54
N LEU A 367 10.67 14.46 3.68
CA LEU A 367 9.75 15.47 3.14
C LEU A 367 8.69 15.90 4.15
N LEU A 368 8.40 15.04 5.13
CA LEU A 368 7.30 15.22 6.07
C LEU A 368 7.77 15.86 7.39
N LEU A 369 8.97 15.53 7.86
CA LEU A 369 9.52 16.06 9.12
C LEU A 369 9.63 17.60 9.24
N PRO A 370 9.91 18.39 8.19
CA PRO A 370 9.97 19.84 8.31
C PRO A 370 8.72 20.42 8.95
N LYS A 371 8.87 21.45 9.77
CA LYS A 371 7.70 22.12 10.36
C LYS A 371 6.76 22.67 9.27
N GLU A 372 7.36 23.24 8.22
CA GLU A 372 6.67 23.77 7.05
C GLU A 372 6.67 22.73 5.91
N HIS A 373 6.12 21.53 6.20
CA HIS A 373 6.03 20.42 5.24
C HIS A 373 4.72 20.40 4.43
N ALA A 374 3.93 21.47 4.46
CA ALA A 374 2.66 21.50 3.73
C ALA A 374 2.93 21.57 2.22
N PHE A 375 2.59 20.50 1.50
CA PHE A 375 2.81 20.41 0.05
C PHE A 375 1.72 19.62 -0.67
N ALA A 376 1.66 19.76 -1.98
CA ALA A 376 1.02 18.81 -2.87
C ALA A 376 1.71 18.77 -4.24
N GLU A 377 1.38 17.75 -5.04
CA GLU A 377 1.97 17.55 -6.37
C GLU A 377 1.56 18.65 -7.38
N ARG A 378 2.43 19.00 -8.33
CA ARG A 378 2.05 19.72 -9.55
C ARG A 378 1.17 18.85 -10.45
N TRP A 379 0.17 19.44 -11.08
CA TRP A 379 -0.53 18.82 -12.20
C TRP A 379 0.38 18.76 -13.45
N ALA A 380 1.10 17.66 -13.65
CA ALA A 380 2.07 17.45 -14.74
C ALA A 380 3.06 18.63 -14.93
N ALA A 381 3.19 19.14 -16.16
CA ALA A 381 3.94 20.35 -16.50
C ALA A 381 3.03 21.58 -16.73
N HIS A 382 1.89 21.68 -16.05
CA HIS A 382 1.03 22.87 -16.18
C HIS A 382 1.68 24.07 -15.47
N PRO A 383 1.87 25.22 -16.15
CA PRO A 383 2.71 26.31 -15.64
C PRO A 383 2.05 27.21 -14.59
N HIS A 384 0.75 27.06 -14.30
CA HIS A 384 0.10 27.99 -13.38
C HIS A 384 0.35 27.63 -11.91
N PRO A 385 0.72 28.58 -11.01
CA PRO A 385 1.03 28.29 -9.61
C PRO A 385 -0.12 27.66 -8.79
N GLY A 386 -1.35 27.81 -9.26
CA GLY A 386 -2.56 27.17 -8.72
C GLY A 386 -2.98 25.84 -9.36
N ASP A 387 -2.20 25.25 -10.28
CA ASP A 387 -2.52 23.95 -10.91
C ASP A 387 -1.91 22.77 -10.13
N TYR A 388 -2.43 22.54 -8.93
CA TYR A 388 -2.09 21.39 -8.08
C TYR A 388 -2.82 20.13 -8.54
N ASN A 389 -2.15 18.98 -8.40
CA ASN A 389 -2.77 17.70 -8.09
C ASN A 389 -2.67 17.45 -6.57
N THR A 390 -3.58 16.67 -5.99
CA THR A 390 -3.52 16.28 -4.57
C THR A 390 -3.61 14.77 -4.40
N ALA A 391 -3.30 14.00 -5.47
CA ALA A 391 -3.09 12.56 -5.37
C ALA A 391 -2.04 12.22 -4.32
N ILE A 392 -1.00 13.06 -4.18
CA ILE A 392 -0.08 13.09 -3.06
C ILE A 392 -0.10 14.50 -2.45
N MET A 393 -0.32 14.57 -1.14
CA MET A 393 -0.53 15.82 -0.41
C MET A 393 -0.17 15.66 1.07
N SER A 394 0.42 16.69 1.70
CA SER A 394 0.71 16.69 3.13
C SER A 394 0.26 17.99 3.80
N LEU A 395 -0.24 17.92 5.04
CA LEU A 395 -0.60 19.09 5.85
C LEU A 395 -0.37 18.82 7.34
N THR A 396 -0.12 19.89 8.10
CA THR A 396 -0.27 19.95 9.56
C THR A 396 -1.73 19.85 9.98
N ALA A 397 -2.02 19.00 10.97
CA ALA A 397 -3.33 18.86 11.62
C ALA A 397 -3.80 20.19 12.26
N ASN A 398 -5.08 20.54 12.09
CA ASN A 398 -5.71 21.70 12.73
C ASN A 398 -4.97 23.04 12.50
N SER A 399 -4.18 23.15 11.43
CA SER A 399 -3.44 24.34 11.04
C SER A 399 -4.32 25.40 10.37
N SER A 400 -3.85 26.66 10.32
CA SER A 400 -4.50 27.71 9.51
C SER A 400 -4.65 27.29 8.04
N LEU A 401 -3.59 26.77 7.42
CA LEU A 401 -3.61 26.37 6.02
C LEU A 401 -4.61 25.23 5.76
N SER A 402 -4.63 24.18 6.60
CA SER A 402 -5.61 23.11 6.46
C SER A 402 -7.06 23.60 6.66
N SER A 403 -7.28 24.51 7.61
CA SER A 403 -8.58 25.14 7.89
C SER A 403 -9.07 25.99 6.71
N TYR A 404 -8.15 26.74 6.11
CA TYR A 404 -8.40 27.58 4.93
C TYR A 404 -8.80 26.74 3.71
N LEU A 405 -8.02 25.70 3.39
CA LEU A 405 -8.30 24.79 2.27
C LEU A 405 -9.62 24.04 2.49
N LEU A 406 -9.86 23.55 3.71
CA LEU A 406 -11.08 22.84 4.09
C LEU A 406 -12.33 23.72 3.97
N TYR A 407 -12.29 24.92 4.56
CA TYR A 407 -13.41 25.85 4.53
C TYR A 407 -13.71 26.35 3.13
N GLY A 408 -12.67 26.68 2.35
CA GLY A 408 -12.80 27.10 0.96
C GLY A 408 -13.53 26.05 0.10
N GLY A 409 -13.15 24.78 0.22
CA GLY A 409 -13.81 23.68 -0.50
C GLY A 409 -15.30 23.59 -0.16
N ILE A 410 -15.64 23.65 1.13
CA ILE A 410 -17.03 23.55 1.61
C ILE A 410 -17.87 24.76 1.21
N ARG A 411 -17.33 25.99 1.34
CA ARG A 411 -17.99 27.23 0.91
C ARG A 411 -18.23 27.29 -0.60
N MET A 412 -17.35 26.69 -1.40
CA MET A 412 -17.52 26.56 -2.86
C MET A 412 -18.46 25.40 -3.27
N GLY A 413 -19.39 24.99 -2.39
CA GLY A 413 -20.35 23.92 -2.67
C GLY A 413 -19.78 22.52 -2.50
N VAL A 414 -18.82 22.35 -1.59
CA VAL A 414 -18.04 21.12 -1.37
C VAL A 414 -17.22 20.72 -2.60
N ASN A 415 -16.62 21.72 -3.24
CA ASN A 415 -15.76 21.56 -4.41
C ASN A 415 -14.29 21.47 -3.98
N PHE A 416 -13.85 20.24 -3.70
CA PHE A 416 -12.47 19.92 -3.30
C PHE A 416 -11.53 19.65 -4.49
N HIS A 417 -11.94 19.93 -5.73
CA HIS A 417 -11.10 19.71 -6.90
C HIS A 417 -9.77 20.48 -6.73
N PRO A 418 -8.59 19.83 -6.87
CA PRO A 418 -7.33 20.40 -6.40
C PRO A 418 -6.95 21.69 -7.11
N ARG A 419 -7.19 21.78 -8.43
CA ARG A 419 -7.01 23.03 -9.19
C ARG A 419 -7.94 24.17 -8.76
N VAL A 420 -9.09 23.91 -8.13
CA VAL A 420 -9.97 24.99 -7.63
C VAL A 420 -9.38 25.58 -6.35
N LEU A 421 -8.99 24.71 -5.41
CA LEU A 421 -8.36 25.12 -4.15
C LEU A 421 -6.95 25.69 -4.35
N GLY A 422 -6.20 25.18 -5.32
CA GLY A 422 -4.92 25.73 -5.74
C GLY A 422 -5.02 27.15 -6.32
N ARG A 423 -6.06 27.41 -7.13
CA ARG A 423 -6.33 28.76 -7.66
C ARG A 423 -6.87 29.71 -6.58
N MET A 424 -7.48 29.18 -5.53
CA MET A 424 -7.86 29.94 -4.32
C MET A 424 -6.59 30.33 -3.55
N ALA A 425 -5.78 29.34 -3.14
CA ALA A 425 -4.52 29.55 -2.42
C ALA A 425 -3.59 30.55 -3.13
N TRP A 426 -3.43 30.43 -4.44
CA TRP A 426 -2.63 31.37 -5.24
C TRP A 426 -3.17 32.81 -5.25
N LYS A 427 -4.49 32.99 -5.35
CA LYS A 427 -5.10 34.34 -5.33
C LYS A 427 -4.88 35.06 -4.00
N ASP A 428 -4.86 34.30 -2.92
CA ASP A 428 -4.74 34.80 -1.56
C ASP A 428 -3.28 34.74 -1.05
N GLY A 429 -2.31 34.39 -1.92
CA GLY A 429 -0.87 34.35 -1.63
C GLY A 429 -0.39 33.17 -0.77
N ARG A 430 -1.25 32.18 -0.53
CA ARG A 430 -0.99 31.01 0.33
C ARG A 430 -0.35 29.82 -0.39
N ASP A 431 -0.14 29.91 -1.70
CA ASP A 431 0.62 28.92 -2.48
C ASP A 431 2.11 28.88 -2.13
N GLN A 432 2.62 29.87 -1.39
CA GLN A 432 3.97 29.83 -0.81
C GLN A 432 4.04 29.02 0.49
N GLU A 433 2.92 28.89 1.22
CA GLU A 433 2.80 28.02 2.40
C GLU A 433 2.44 26.58 2.00
N PHE A 434 1.70 26.41 0.91
CA PHE A 434 1.28 25.12 0.37
C PHE A 434 2.13 24.74 -0.83
N LEU A 435 3.35 24.27 -0.59
CA LEU A 435 4.35 24.10 -1.66
C LEU A 435 3.88 23.11 -2.73
N MET A 436 3.90 23.56 -3.98
CA MET A 436 3.73 22.66 -5.12
C MET A 436 5.05 21.93 -5.38
N LEU A 437 5.13 20.62 -5.19
CA LEU A 437 6.29 19.81 -5.56
C LEU A 437 6.18 19.33 -7.02
N GLU A 438 7.31 19.31 -7.73
CA GLU A 438 7.33 19.00 -9.16
C GLU A 438 7.03 17.52 -9.45
N THR A 439 6.40 17.25 -10.59
CA THR A 439 5.93 15.89 -10.95
C THR A 439 7.07 14.85 -10.98
N GLY A 440 8.33 15.27 -11.23
CA GLY A 440 9.50 14.40 -11.08
C GLY A 440 9.70 13.78 -9.69
N ALA A 441 9.12 14.36 -8.63
CA ALA A 441 9.19 13.79 -7.28
C ALA A 441 8.23 12.61 -7.09
N PHE A 442 7.12 12.58 -7.83
CA PHE A 442 5.93 11.80 -7.46
C PHE A 442 5.30 11.00 -8.60
N ASP A 443 5.37 11.53 -9.82
CA ASP A 443 4.84 10.95 -11.05
C ASP A 443 5.76 11.28 -12.24
N PRO A 444 6.95 10.65 -12.32
CA PRO A 444 8.02 11.09 -13.21
C PRO A 444 7.73 10.88 -14.70
N ILE A 445 6.57 10.35 -15.04
CA ILE A 445 6.13 10.06 -16.40
C ILE A 445 5.05 11.02 -16.91
N TRP A 446 4.36 11.79 -16.05
CA TRP A 446 3.20 12.59 -16.46
C TRP A 446 3.50 13.57 -17.60
N THR A 447 4.60 14.31 -17.48
CA THR A 447 5.07 15.30 -18.46
C THR A 447 5.36 14.69 -19.85
N GLU A 448 5.74 13.42 -19.92
CA GLU A 448 5.95 12.72 -21.19
C GLU A 448 4.63 12.55 -21.96
N PHE A 449 3.53 12.20 -21.28
CA PHE A 449 2.25 11.92 -21.95
C PHE A 449 1.45 13.17 -22.29
N ASN A 450 1.69 14.28 -21.61
CA ASN A 450 1.17 15.58 -22.04
C ASN A 450 1.93 16.15 -23.25
N TRP A 451 3.01 15.48 -23.70
CA TRP A 451 3.94 15.95 -24.74
C TRP A 451 4.62 17.28 -24.40
N ASP A 452 4.73 17.59 -23.11
CA ASP A 452 5.34 18.81 -22.57
C ASP A 452 6.84 18.65 -22.26
N ARG A 453 7.41 17.43 -22.37
CA ARG A 453 8.78 17.14 -21.94
C ARG A 453 9.85 17.84 -22.79
N GLU A 454 10.80 18.45 -22.09
CA GLU A 454 12.03 19.01 -22.65
C GLU A 454 13.26 18.20 -22.17
N GLY A 455 14.41 18.35 -22.83
CA GLY A 455 15.64 17.62 -22.48
C GLY A 455 15.60 16.13 -22.86
N ARG A 456 16.00 15.26 -21.93
CA ARG A 456 16.02 13.78 -22.06
C ARG A 456 14.76 13.15 -21.50
N CYS A 457 14.44 11.91 -21.86
CA CYS A 457 13.41 11.15 -21.16
C CYS A 457 13.94 10.59 -19.84
N THR A 458 13.02 10.22 -18.95
CA THR A 458 13.35 9.56 -17.68
C THR A 458 13.93 8.16 -17.90
N VAL A 459 14.45 7.54 -16.84
CA VAL A 459 14.89 6.14 -16.85
C VAL A 459 13.98 5.35 -15.91
N PRO A 460 13.25 4.33 -16.39
CA PRO A 460 13.08 3.94 -17.79
C PRO A 460 12.31 4.98 -18.62
N CYS A 461 12.59 5.01 -19.92
CA CYS A 461 11.96 5.91 -20.88
C CYS A 461 10.58 5.36 -21.31
N LEU A 462 9.54 5.64 -20.51
CA LEU A 462 8.17 5.11 -20.72
C LEU A 462 7.30 6.08 -21.51
N ARG A 463 6.81 5.66 -22.68
CA ARG A 463 6.05 6.50 -23.64
C ARG A 463 4.52 6.33 -23.59
N ASP A 464 3.99 5.40 -22.79
CA ASP A 464 2.55 5.35 -22.43
C ASP A 464 2.33 4.88 -20.98
N TYR A 465 1.23 5.28 -20.33
CA TYR A 465 0.86 4.84 -18.96
C TYR A 465 0.82 3.31 -18.77
N GLY A 466 0.59 2.56 -19.86
CA GLY A 466 0.63 1.10 -19.86
C GLY A 466 2.02 0.49 -19.98
N ALA A 467 3.07 1.27 -20.25
CA ALA A 467 4.40 0.77 -20.56
C ALA A 467 5.05 0.03 -19.37
N ALA A 468 4.84 0.49 -18.14
CA ALA A 468 5.37 -0.18 -16.94
C ALA A 468 4.81 -1.59 -16.73
N PHE A 469 3.64 -1.90 -17.31
CA PHE A 469 2.99 -3.21 -17.27
C PHE A 469 3.46 -4.15 -18.39
N LYS A 470 4.27 -3.68 -19.35
CA LYS A 470 4.71 -4.47 -20.51
C LYS A 470 6.03 -5.19 -20.23
N GLY A 471 6.00 -6.51 -20.28
CA GLY A 471 7.13 -7.42 -20.09
C GLY A 471 7.47 -8.23 -21.34
N LYS A 472 6.56 -8.29 -22.31
CA LYS A 472 6.74 -9.07 -23.54
C LYS A 472 7.99 -8.63 -24.32
N LYS A 473 8.74 -9.59 -24.87
CA LYS A 473 9.95 -9.33 -25.68
C LYS A 473 9.67 -8.32 -26.80
N GLY A 474 10.42 -7.21 -26.83
CA GLY A 474 10.31 -6.14 -27.82
C GLY A 474 9.08 -5.22 -27.68
N SER A 475 8.37 -5.27 -26.55
CA SER A 475 7.22 -4.38 -26.27
C SER A 475 7.63 -2.93 -26.00
N LEU A 476 8.78 -2.72 -25.36
CA LEU A 476 9.46 -1.44 -25.22
C LEU A 476 10.77 -1.53 -26.01
N LYS A 477 11.08 -0.53 -26.83
CA LYS A 477 12.30 -0.50 -27.65
C LYS A 477 13.36 0.41 -27.04
N ASP A 478 12.94 1.59 -26.64
CA ASP A 478 13.82 2.71 -26.31
C ASP A 478 13.85 2.98 -24.80
N GLU A 479 13.43 2.02 -23.96
CA GLU A 479 13.30 2.19 -22.50
C GLU A 479 14.62 2.55 -21.79
N TRP A 480 15.75 2.23 -22.41
CA TRP A 480 17.11 2.53 -21.92
C TRP A 480 17.77 3.70 -22.67
N GLU A 481 17.06 4.42 -23.56
CA GLU A 481 17.59 5.51 -24.39
C GLU A 481 18.33 6.58 -23.58
N SER A 482 17.86 6.88 -22.37
CA SER A 482 18.45 7.88 -21.47
C SER A 482 19.30 7.29 -20.33
N TYR A 483 19.73 6.03 -20.41
CA TYR A 483 20.61 5.41 -19.41
C TYR A 483 22.10 5.55 -19.76
N ASP A 484 22.87 6.28 -18.94
CA ASP A 484 24.32 6.48 -19.10
C ASP A 484 25.18 5.54 -18.21
N GLY A 485 24.55 4.65 -17.44
CA GLY A 485 25.26 3.81 -16.48
C GLY A 485 26.03 2.64 -17.13
N PRO A 486 26.91 1.97 -16.36
CA PRO A 486 27.61 0.78 -16.84
C PRO A 486 26.61 -0.35 -17.12
N GLN A 487 26.94 -1.22 -18.08
CA GLN A 487 26.13 -2.41 -18.32
C GLN A 487 26.07 -3.30 -17.07
N LEU A 488 24.86 -3.65 -16.64
CA LEU A 488 24.63 -4.51 -15.48
C LEU A 488 25.24 -5.91 -15.67
N GLU A 489 25.83 -6.46 -14.62
CA GLU A 489 26.49 -7.76 -14.62
C GLU A 489 25.49 -8.89 -14.94
N PRO A 490 25.63 -9.63 -16.06
CA PRO A 490 24.71 -10.69 -16.42
C PRO A 490 24.90 -11.91 -15.51
N ILE A 491 23.82 -12.66 -15.26
CA ILE A 491 23.88 -13.91 -14.49
C ILE A 491 23.73 -15.15 -15.37
N ASP A 492 24.32 -16.26 -14.93
CA ASP A 492 24.04 -17.59 -15.48
C ASP A 492 22.59 -17.98 -15.17
N LEU A 493 21.72 -17.91 -16.18
CA LEU A 493 20.29 -18.23 -16.06
C LEU A 493 20.03 -19.66 -15.57
N ASN A 494 20.86 -20.64 -15.96
CA ASN A 494 20.72 -22.03 -15.52
C ASN A 494 21.03 -22.17 -14.02
N LYS A 495 22.03 -21.42 -13.54
CA LYS A 495 22.39 -21.35 -12.13
C LYS A 495 21.37 -20.54 -11.31
N ALA A 496 20.81 -19.46 -11.89
CA ALA A 496 19.76 -18.65 -11.29
C ALA A 496 18.51 -19.49 -11.03
N GLN A 497 18.01 -20.18 -12.06
CA GLN A 497 16.89 -21.11 -11.95
C GLN A 497 17.12 -22.18 -10.85
N ARG A 498 18.29 -22.82 -10.84
CA ARG A 498 18.66 -23.81 -9.81
C ARG A 498 18.76 -23.23 -8.40
N LYS A 499 19.06 -21.94 -8.25
CA LYS A 499 19.08 -21.24 -6.96
C LYS A 499 17.67 -20.90 -6.49
N GLU A 500 16.82 -20.39 -7.38
CA GLU A 500 15.40 -20.09 -7.08
C GLU A 500 14.67 -21.36 -6.61
N LEU A 501 14.82 -22.47 -7.34
CA LEU A 501 14.28 -23.79 -6.97
C LEU A 501 14.72 -24.24 -5.55
N LYS A 502 16.00 -24.07 -5.22
CA LYS A 502 16.56 -24.41 -3.89
C LYS A 502 16.16 -23.44 -2.78
N THR A 503 15.73 -22.23 -3.12
CA THR A 503 15.32 -21.22 -2.14
C THR A 503 13.86 -21.46 -1.76
N ARG A 504 13.00 -21.75 -2.74
CA ARG A 504 11.62 -22.22 -2.53
C ARG A 504 11.59 -23.51 -1.68
N GLY A 505 12.36 -24.53 -2.06
CA GLY A 505 12.49 -25.79 -1.29
C GLY A 505 13.29 -25.69 0.03
N ARG A 506 13.42 -24.48 0.60
CA ARG A 506 13.95 -24.24 1.95
C ARG A 506 12.97 -23.43 2.81
N GLU A 507 11.95 -22.83 2.20
CA GLU A 507 10.77 -22.32 2.91
C GLU A 507 9.94 -23.49 3.50
N ASP A 508 10.13 -24.71 2.97
CA ASP A 508 9.59 -26.01 3.43
C ASP A 508 9.71 -26.28 4.95
N GLU A 509 10.67 -25.70 5.65
CA GLU A 509 10.91 -25.96 7.08
C GLU A 509 10.34 -24.91 8.05
N GLU A 510 9.98 -23.68 7.61
CA GLU A 510 9.79 -22.56 8.55
C GLU A 510 8.40 -21.87 8.60
N ASN A 511 7.51 -21.88 7.60
CA ASN A 511 6.10 -21.37 7.66
C ASN A 511 5.33 -21.59 6.32
N VAL A 512 4.00 -21.49 6.13
CA VAL A 512 2.81 -21.10 6.95
C VAL A 512 1.64 -22.06 6.62
N THR A 513 0.62 -22.20 7.47
CA THR A 513 -0.69 -22.78 7.09
C THR A 513 -1.48 -21.87 6.13
N ALA A 514 -2.06 -22.44 5.07
CA ALA A 514 -3.02 -21.74 4.19
C ALA A 514 -4.21 -21.16 4.99
N SER A 515 -4.53 -19.89 4.78
CA SER A 515 -5.60 -19.19 5.51
C SER A 515 -6.99 -19.66 5.09
N ALA A 516 -7.59 -20.54 5.90
CA ALA A 516 -8.90 -21.11 5.65
C ALA A 516 -10.04 -20.20 6.19
N ALA A 517 -10.32 -19.08 5.50
CA ALA A 517 -11.49 -18.24 5.82
C ALA A 517 -11.96 -17.29 4.69
N ALA A 518 -12.40 -17.82 3.54
CA ALA A 518 -13.38 -17.14 2.68
C ALA A 518 -14.01 -18.10 1.67
N THR A 519 -15.33 -18.24 1.66
CA THR A 519 -16.05 -18.70 0.46
C THR A 519 -16.06 -17.55 -0.55
N PRO A 520 -15.58 -17.75 -1.80
CA PRO A 520 -15.45 -16.65 -2.74
C PRO A 520 -16.83 -16.09 -3.12
N ALA A 521 -17.08 -14.83 -2.75
CA ALA A 521 -18.08 -14.03 -3.43
C ALA A 521 -17.65 -13.85 -4.89
N LYS A 522 -18.61 -13.93 -5.81
CA LYS A 522 -18.34 -13.89 -7.25
C LYS A 522 -17.66 -12.56 -7.65
N GLU A 523 -16.79 -12.65 -8.67
CA GLU A 523 -16.25 -11.56 -9.51
C GLU A 523 -14.90 -10.90 -9.18
N HIS A 524 -14.19 -11.24 -8.10
CA HIS A 524 -12.89 -10.59 -7.82
C HIS A 524 -11.66 -11.44 -8.13
N ALA A 525 -11.04 -11.11 -9.27
CA ALA A 525 -9.77 -11.61 -9.83
C ALA A 525 -9.68 -13.13 -10.06
N ASP A 526 -9.78 -13.56 -11.33
CA ASP A 526 -9.14 -14.81 -11.79
C ASP A 526 -7.61 -14.64 -11.60
N SER A 527 -7.13 -14.92 -10.39
CA SER A 527 -5.70 -14.94 -10.03
C SER A 527 -5.48 -16.14 -9.12
N PHE A 528 -4.26 -16.66 -9.08
CA PHE A 528 -3.98 -17.88 -8.32
C PHE A 528 -2.57 -17.90 -7.75
N GLN A 529 -2.38 -18.74 -6.75
CA GLN A 529 -1.08 -19.08 -6.21
C GLN A 529 -1.02 -20.60 -6.20
N ALA A 530 0.03 -21.19 -6.77
CA ALA A 530 0.30 -22.60 -6.58
C ALA A 530 1.02 -22.80 -5.24
N THR A 531 0.61 -23.81 -4.49
CA THR A 531 1.39 -24.35 -3.38
C THR A 531 2.67 -25.03 -3.89
N LEU A 532 3.65 -25.21 -3.02
CA LEU A 532 4.89 -25.92 -3.37
C LEU A 532 4.62 -27.39 -3.73
N ASP A 533 3.64 -28.03 -3.07
CA ASP A 533 3.16 -29.37 -3.41
C ASP A 533 2.55 -29.43 -4.82
N GLU A 534 1.65 -28.50 -5.17
CA GLU A 534 1.10 -28.40 -6.53
C GLU A 534 2.21 -28.15 -7.57
N GLU A 535 3.19 -27.29 -7.28
CA GLU A 535 4.33 -27.06 -8.18
C GLU A 535 5.18 -28.35 -8.36
N ALA A 536 5.41 -29.11 -7.28
CA ALA A 536 6.13 -30.38 -7.31
C ALA A 536 5.37 -31.46 -8.12
N GLU A 537 4.05 -31.53 -7.96
CA GLU A 537 3.20 -32.42 -8.78
C GLU A 537 3.21 -32.02 -10.26
N LEU A 538 3.13 -30.72 -10.57
CA LEU A 538 3.23 -30.21 -11.94
C LEU A 538 4.59 -30.51 -12.59
N ARG A 539 5.69 -30.42 -11.83
CA ARG A 539 7.02 -30.85 -12.27
C ARG A 539 7.07 -32.35 -12.54
N LYS A 540 6.56 -33.17 -11.62
CA LYS A 540 6.48 -34.63 -11.75
C LYS A 540 5.61 -35.07 -12.95
N ALA A 541 4.56 -34.32 -13.26
CA ALA A 541 3.69 -34.54 -14.41
C ALA A 541 4.27 -33.99 -15.74
N GLY A 542 5.47 -33.41 -15.74
CA GLY A 542 6.09 -32.83 -16.94
C GLY A 542 5.43 -31.53 -17.42
N VAL A 543 4.55 -30.94 -16.61
CA VAL A 543 3.87 -29.65 -16.88
C VAL A 543 4.80 -28.47 -16.64
N VAL A 544 5.82 -28.64 -15.78
CA VAL A 544 6.90 -27.69 -15.59
C VAL A 544 8.23 -28.42 -15.79
N ALA A 545 8.95 -28.05 -16.84
CA ALA A 545 10.23 -28.65 -17.26
C ALA A 545 11.39 -27.64 -17.15
N GLU A 546 12.59 -28.01 -17.62
CA GLU A 546 13.73 -27.09 -17.72
C GLU A 546 13.39 -25.89 -18.62
N TYR A 547 13.95 -24.72 -18.30
CA TYR A 547 13.61 -23.46 -18.94
C TYR A 547 14.24 -23.33 -20.33
N ARG A 548 13.52 -22.71 -21.28
CA ARG A 548 14.02 -22.38 -22.62
C ARG A 548 13.70 -20.93 -22.95
N PHE A 549 14.74 -20.14 -23.11
CA PHE A 549 14.66 -18.70 -23.35
C PHE A 549 13.97 -18.35 -24.68
N GLU A 550 14.13 -19.21 -25.69
CA GLU A 550 13.57 -19.04 -27.04
C GLU A 550 12.06 -19.26 -27.08
N GLU A 551 11.50 -20.00 -26.12
CA GLU A 551 10.07 -20.29 -26.03
C GLU A 551 9.31 -19.29 -25.15
N ASP A 552 10.02 -18.38 -24.48
CA ASP A 552 9.43 -17.42 -23.55
C ASP A 552 8.93 -16.15 -24.26
N LYS A 553 7.67 -15.81 -24.01
CA LYS A 553 7.05 -14.55 -24.45
C LYS A 553 7.53 -13.37 -23.60
N PHE A 554 7.91 -13.64 -22.35
CA PHE A 554 8.22 -12.69 -21.29
C PHE A 554 9.62 -12.98 -20.67
N PRO A 555 10.68 -13.13 -21.49
CA PRO A 555 11.99 -13.59 -21.02
C PRO A 555 12.58 -12.68 -19.93
N PRO A 556 13.44 -13.23 -19.05
CA PRO A 556 14.19 -12.42 -18.09
C PRO A 556 15.00 -11.34 -18.80
N ASN A 557 15.06 -10.17 -18.20
CA ASN A 557 15.67 -8.98 -18.77
C ASN A 557 16.59 -8.27 -17.76
N ASN A 558 17.12 -7.11 -18.16
CA ASN A 558 18.03 -6.28 -17.40
C ASN A 558 17.35 -5.24 -16.50
N ARG A 559 16.03 -5.35 -16.26
CA ARG A 559 15.30 -4.37 -15.44
C ARG A 559 15.53 -4.65 -13.96
N THR A 560 15.83 -3.59 -13.21
CA THR A 560 16.15 -3.61 -11.79
C THR A 560 15.64 -2.33 -11.13
N LEU A 561 15.19 -2.40 -9.87
CA LEU A 561 14.63 -1.22 -9.18
C LEU A 561 15.63 -0.08 -9.00
N GLU A 562 16.94 -0.36 -9.03
CA GLU A 562 17.99 0.67 -9.02
C GLU A 562 17.89 1.68 -10.18
N ASN A 563 17.18 1.30 -11.25
CA ASN A 563 16.97 2.08 -12.46
C ASN A 563 15.51 2.50 -12.67
N PHE A 564 14.59 2.17 -11.75
CA PHE A 564 13.17 2.52 -11.90
C PHE A 564 12.86 3.89 -11.31
N PHE A 565 12.95 4.94 -12.15
CA PHE A 565 12.74 6.34 -11.77
C PHE A 565 13.56 6.77 -10.55
N ARG A 566 14.83 6.34 -10.51
CA ARG A 566 15.74 6.60 -9.40
C ARG A 566 15.75 8.10 -9.04
N GLY A 567 15.56 8.39 -7.75
CA GLY A 567 15.40 9.74 -7.21
C GLY A 567 13.95 10.06 -6.81
N ALA A 568 12.96 9.59 -7.58
CA ALA A 568 11.55 9.80 -7.25
C ALA A 568 11.16 9.16 -5.91
N TRP A 569 10.21 9.79 -5.22
CA TRP A 569 9.60 9.24 -4.01
C TRP A 569 8.46 8.28 -4.31
N THR A 570 7.71 8.53 -5.38
CA THR A 570 6.60 7.67 -5.80
C THR A 570 6.52 7.53 -7.32
N TYR A 571 5.60 6.67 -7.78
CA TYR A 571 5.21 6.50 -9.17
C TYR A 571 3.70 6.29 -9.27
N HIS A 572 2.99 7.09 -10.07
CA HIS A 572 1.54 6.98 -10.26
C HIS A 572 1.21 6.01 -11.40
N ILE A 573 0.33 5.02 -11.18
CA ILE A 573 -0.09 4.09 -12.24
C ILE A 573 -1.30 4.57 -13.07
N HIS A 574 -1.69 5.84 -12.97
CA HIS A 574 -2.70 6.52 -13.82
C HIS A 574 -3.95 5.70 -14.13
N ASN A 575 -4.62 5.25 -13.07
CA ASN A 575 -5.86 4.52 -13.14
C ASN A 575 -5.87 3.34 -14.14
N GLN A 576 -4.72 2.68 -14.38
CA GLN A 576 -4.59 1.48 -15.24
C GLN A 576 -5.19 0.22 -14.57
N TRP A 577 -6.38 0.35 -14.00
CA TRP A 577 -6.99 -0.57 -13.04
C TRP A 577 -7.26 -1.97 -13.59
N LEU A 578 -7.47 -2.08 -14.91
CA LEU A 578 -7.74 -3.35 -15.61
C LEU A 578 -6.50 -4.00 -16.22
N LYS A 579 -5.30 -3.44 -16.00
CA LYS A 579 -4.04 -4.02 -16.47
C LYS A 579 -3.39 -4.80 -15.35
N HIS A 580 -3.12 -6.07 -15.60
CA HIS A 580 -2.27 -6.90 -14.76
C HIS A 580 -0.82 -6.78 -15.23
N PRO A 581 0.19 -6.81 -14.34
CA PRO A 581 1.60 -6.83 -14.73
C PRO A 581 1.93 -8.05 -15.59
N GLU A 582 2.42 -7.83 -16.81
CA GLU A 582 3.05 -8.91 -17.56
C GLU A 582 4.33 -9.36 -16.82
N PRO A 583 4.70 -10.66 -16.83
CA PRO A 583 5.96 -11.11 -16.26
C PRO A 583 7.14 -10.36 -16.87
N SER A 584 8.16 -10.06 -16.07
CA SER A 584 9.32 -9.26 -16.49
C SER A 584 9.01 -7.79 -16.85
N SER A 585 7.76 -7.31 -16.66
CA SER A 585 7.42 -5.88 -16.68
C SER A 585 8.04 -5.11 -15.51
N TRP A 586 8.09 -3.78 -15.59
CA TRP A 586 8.63 -2.96 -14.48
C TRP A 586 7.84 -3.15 -13.18
N ILE A 587 6.51 -3.28 -13.26
CA ILE A 587 5.70 -3.62 -12.08
C ILE A 587 6.01 -5.04 -11.58
N SER A 588 6.18 -6.03 -12.47
CA SER A 588 6.58 -7.40 -12.06
C SER A 588 7.97 -7.44 -11.40
N ILE A 589 8.93 -6.60 -11.81
CA ILE A 589 10.23 -6.47 -11.13
C ILE A 589 10.07 -5.87 -9.73
N LEU A 590 9.16 -4.91 -9.54
CA LEU A 590 8.81 -4.36 -8.24
C LEU A 590 8.16 -5.42 -7.34
N GLU A 591 7.21 -6.18 -7.86
CA GLU A 591 6.56 -7.30 -7.17
C GLU A 591 7.59 -8.35 -6.69
N HIS A 592 8.51 -8.76 -7.56
CA HIS A 592 9.56 -9.73 -7.23
C HIS A 592 10.63 -9.20 -6.25
N ALA A 593 10.88 -7.89 -6.21
CA ALA A 593 11.75 -7.29 -5.20
C ALA A 593 11.10 -7.31 -3.82
N GLN A 594 9.83 -6.93 -3.76
CA GLN A 594 9.03 -6.89 -2.54
C GLN A 594 8.82 -8.29 -1.96
N ASP A 595 8.41 -9.26 -2.77
CA ASP A 595 8.24 -10.66 -2.31
C ASP A 595 9.56 -11.24 -1.79
N GLY A 596 10.69 -10.98 -2.47
CA GLY A 596 12.00 -11.42 -2.00
C GLY A 596 12.43 -10.78 -0.67
N PHE A 597 12.05 -9.51 -0.43
CA PHE A 597 12.26 -8.82 0.84
C PHE A 597 11.39 -9.41 1.96
N PHE A 598 10.09 -9.64 1.72
CA PHE A 598 9.19 -10.24 2.71
C PHE A 598 9.56 -11.70 3.03
N ALA A 599 10.09 -12.44 2.06
CA ALA A 599 10.72 -13.75 2.24
C ALA A 599 12.12 -13.69 2.91
N ARG A 600 12.61 -12.49 3.26
CA ARG A 600 13.93 -12.24 3.91
C ARG A 600 15.15 -12.70 3.10
N SER A 601 14.93 -13.00 1.82
CA SER A 601 15.94 -13.43 0.85
C SER A 601 16.69 -12.27 0.19
N ARG A 602 16.06 -11.09 0.17
CA ARG A 602 16.55 -9.81 -0.37
C ARG A 602 16.42 -8.70 0.69
N THR A 603 17.02 -7.55 0.40
CA THR A 603 16.86 -6.33 1.20
C THR A 603 15.91 -5.36 0.50
N ASN A 604 15.52 -4.29 1.19
CA ASN A 604 14.86 -3.14 0.57
C ASN A 604 15.89 -2.15 -0.05
N PRO A 605 15.46 -1.00 -0.62
CA PRO A 605 16.34 0.01 -1.21
C PRO A 605 17.47 0.51 -0.29
N TYR A 606 17.28 0.36 1.03
CA TYR A 606 18.19 0.82 2.06
C TYR A 606 19.11 -0.25 2.66
N GLY A 607 19.09 -1.47 2.10
CA GLY A 607 19.85 -2.60 2.64
C GLY A 607 19.24 -3.24 3.90
N GLU A 608 18.04 -2.85 4.30
CA GLU A 608 17.35 -3.38 5.47
C GLU A 608 16.68 -4.73 5.13
N LYS A 609 16.48 -5.58 6.15
CA LYS A 609 15.77 -6.86 6.03
C LYS A 609 14.40 -6.79 6.67
N TRP A 610 13.44 -7.53 6.12
CA TRP A 610 12.11 -7.65 6.70
C TRP A 610 12.14 -8.36 8.05
N THR A 611 11.69 -7.68 9.10
CA THR A 611 11.63 -8.23 10.47
C THR A 611 10.21 -8.57 10.94
N GLY A 612 9.18 -8.25 10.15
CA GLY A 612 7.77 -8.45 10.53
C GLY A 612 7.20 -9.85 10.26
N PRO A 613 5.88 -10.01 10.42
CA PRO A 613 5.15 -11.24 10.09
C PRO A 613 5.40 -11.74 8.67
N ASN A 614 5.21 -13.03 8.42
CA ASN A 614 5.28 -13.56 7.06
C ASN A 614 4.13 -13.00 6.21
N LEU A 615 4.44 -12.56 5.00
CA LEU A 615 3.49 -12.01 4.05
C LEU A 615 3.52 -12.84 2.77
N ALA A 616 2.35 -13.23 2.27
CA ALA A 616 2.25 -14.06 1.08
C ALA A 616 2.77 -13.32 -0.17
N PRO A 617 3.39 -14.05 -1.13
CA PRO A 617 3.83 -13.47 -2.40
C PRO A 617 2.63 -13.03 -3.26
N TYR A 618 2.89 -12.26 -4.31
CA TYR A 618 1.86 -11.87 -5.27
C TYR A 618 1.22 -13.08 -5.95
N ASN A 619 -0.07 -12.96 -6.27
CA ASN A 619 -0.77 -13.96 -7.07
C ASN A 619 -0.32 -13.88 -8.53
N TYR A 620 -0.30 -15.02 -9.22
CA TYR A 620 -0.08 -15.11 -10.67
C TYR A 620 -1.38 -14.85 -11.45
N TRP A 621 -1.20 -14.30 -12.65
CA TRP A 621 -2.27 -13.98 -13.61
C TRP A 621 -2.40 -15.10 -14.67
N PRO A 622 -3.54 -15.82 -14.73
CA PRO A 622 -3.81 -16.92 -15.67
C PRO A 622 -3.50 -16.64 -17.14
N GLU A 623 -3.63 -15.39 -17.59
CA GLU A 623 -3.34 -14.95 -18.94
C GLU A 623 -1.84 -14.89 -19.30
N PHE A 624 -0.95 -14.96 -18.31
CA PHE A 624 0.50 -14.80 -18.48
C PHE A 624 1.36 -16.01 -18.01
N VAL A 625 0.71 -17.13 -17.68
CA VAL A 625 1.35 -18.37 -17.23
C VAL A 625 2.06 -19.10 -18.37
#